data_AF-A0A525DET9-F1
#
_entry.id   AF-A0A525DET9-F1
#
_cell.length_a   1.000
_cell.length_b   1.000
_cell.length_c   1.000
_cell.angle_alpha   90.00
_cell.angle_beta   90.00
_cell.angle_gamma   90.00
#
_symmetry.space_group_name_H-M   'P 1'
#
loop_
_entity.id
_entity.type
_entity.pdbx_description
1 polymer ?
#
loop_
_entity_poly.entity_id
_entity_poly.type
_entity_poly.pdbx_seq_one_letter_code
_entity_poly.pdbx_strand_id
1 'polypeptide(L)'
;MLDISTAYNKYKFLGNEFLTWIWFLIENDKDLSPYLAIQEKVTLDIGNGIHLENNLGDKSTEKITIKGDQAGLEEGTTALKKGAYVTQMNLVCTVGEEEYAFT
;
A
#
# COMPACT_ATOMS: atom_id res chain seq x y z
N MET A 1 10.17 15.28 -27.37
CA MET A 1 9.16 14.33 -26.86
C MET A 1 9.77 13.70 -25.62
N LEU A 2 9.16 13.90 -24.44
CA LEU A 2 9.60 13.19 -23.23
C LEU A 2 9.28 11.71 -23.41
N ASP A 3 10.21 10.83 -23.03
CA ASP A 3 9.91 9.40 -22.97
C ASP A 3 8.79 9.14 -21.94
N ILE A 4 7.99 8.11 -22.20
CA ILE A 4 6.82 7.74 -21.38
C ILE A 4 7.24 7.49 -19.92
N SER A 5 8.40 6.88 -19.69
CA SER A 5 8.92 6.60 -18.34
C SER A 5 9.26 7.89 -17.59
N THR A 6 9.90 8.84 -18.26
CA THR A 6 10.23 10.16 -17.70
C THR A 6 8.96 10.98 -17.44
N ALA A 7 7.99 10.94 -18.36
CA ALA A 7 6.69 11.60 -18.16
C ALA A 7 5.91 10.96 -17.00
N TYR A 8 5.86 9.63 -16.91
CA TYR A 8 5.23 8.91 -15.82
C TYR A 8 5.81 9.31 -14.46
N ASN A 9 7.14 9.25 -14.29
CA ASN A 9 7.78 9.61 -13.03
C ASN A 9 7.60 11.09 -12.67
N LYS A 10 7.62 11.98 -13.66
CA LYS A 10 7.50 13.44 -13.46
C LYS A 10 6.07 13.88 -13.13
N TYR A 11 5.07 13.19 -13.66
CA TYR A 11 3.65 13.55 -13.51
C TYR A 11 2.86 12.52 -12.69
N LYS A 12 3.54 11.58 -12.02
CA LYS A 12 2.90 10.61 -11.13
C LYS A 12 2.18 11.39 -10.02
N PHE A 13 0.85 11.36 -10.06
CA PHE A 13 -0.01 12.07 -9.11
C PHE A 13 0.07 11.45 -7.71
N LEU A 14 0.18 10.12 -7.62
CA LEU A 14 0.21 9.36 -6.37
C LEU A 14 1.43 8.45 -6.36
N GLY A 15 2.40 8.76 -5.50
CA GLY A 15 3.63 8.01 -5.27
C GLY A 15 3.46 6.80 -4.35
N ASN A 16 4.58 6.28 -3.84
CA ASN A 16 4.61 5.19 -2.85
C ASN A 16 3.99 5.61 -1.49
N GLU A 17 3.93 6.93 -1.25
CA GLU A 17 3.21 7.54 -0.13
C GLU A 17 1.74 7.15 -0.10
N PHE A 18 1.11 6.97 -1.27
CA PHE A 18 -0.30 6.55 -1.37
C PHE A 18 -0.52 5.16 -0.79
N LEU A 19 0.29 4.17 -1.18
CA LEU A 19 0.17 2.81 -0.65
C LEU A 19 0.47 2.75 0.85
N THR A 20 1.39 3.61 1.31
CA THR A 20 1.69 3.76 2.74
C THR A 20 0.50 4.35 3.49
N TRP A 21 -0.22 5.30 2.89
CA TRP A 21 -1.49 5.83 3.40
C TRP A 21 -2.61 4.79 3.43
N ILE A 22 -2.73 3.95 2.40
CA ILE A 22 -3.72 2.86 2.38
C ILE A 22 -3.48 1.90 3.55
N TRP A 23 -2.23 1.51 3.81
CA TRP A 23 -1.92 0.70 4.99
C TRP A 23 -2.34 1.39 6.29
N PHE A 24 -2.07 2.69 6.44
CA PHE A 24 -2.52 3.44 7.60
C PHE A 24 -4.05 3.37 7.79
N LEU A 25 -4.84 3.43 6.71
CA LEU A 25 -6.30 3.29 6.79
C LEU A 25 -6.72 1.88 7.24
N ILE A 26 -6.04 0.85 6.73
CA ILE A 26 -6.28 -0.56 7.08
C ILE A 26 -6.02 -0.80 8.58
N GLU A 27 -4.86 -0.38 9.10
CA GLU A 27 -4.50 -0.52 10.53
C GLU A 27 -5.48 0.19 11.48
N ASN A 28 -6.17 1.21 10.98
CA ASN A 28 -7.14 2.00 11.76
C ASN A 28 -8.59 1.58 11.51
N ASP A 29 -8.83 0.44 10.83
CA ASP A 29 -10.15 -0.11 10.49
C ASP A 29 -11.11 0.97 9.94
N LYS A 30 -10.61 1.77 8.98
CA LYS A 30 -11.38 2.88 8.42
C LYS A 30 -12.41 2.37 7.42
N ASP A 31 -13.69 2.64 7.71
CA ASP A 31 -14.76 2.53 6.74
C ASP A 31 -14.63 3.65 5.68
N LEU A 32 -14.53 3.23 4.41
CA LEU A 32 -14.40 4.14 3.28
C LEU A 32 -15.74 4.55 2.68
N SER A 33 -16.85 3.92 3.09
CA SER A 33 -18.19 4.21 2.58
C SER A 33 -18.55 5.71 2.59
N PRO A 34 -18.21 6.51 3.63
CA PRO A 34 -18.58 7.94 3.65
C PRO A 34 -17.82 8.78 2.63
N TYR A 35 -16.62 8.35 2.24
CA TYR A 35 -15.77 9.05 1.28
C TYR A 35 -16.11 8.69 -0.16
N LEU A 36 -16.70 7.52 -0.39
CA LEU A 36 -17.05 7.01 -1.71
C LEU A 36 -18.53 7.24 -2.08
N ALA A 37 -19.33 7.78 -1.16
CA ALA A 37 -20.78 7.95 -1.31
C ALA A 37 -21.51 6.64 -1.66
N ILE A 38 -21.04 5.53 -1.10
CA ILE A 38 -21.62 4.19 -1.21
C ILE A 38 -22.40 3.90 0.07
N GLN A 39 -23.56 3.22 -0.02
CA GLN A 39 -24.38 2.90 1.17
C GLN A 39 -23.84 1.69 1.93
N GLU A 40 -23.27 0.74 1.22
CA GLU A 40 -22.62 -0.44 1.75
C GLU A 40 -21.30 -0.09 2.42
N LYS A 41 -20.96 -0.83 3.49
CA LYS A 41 -19.66 -0.70 4.17
C LYS A 41 -18.54 -1.00 3.17
N VAL A 42 -17.51 -0.16 3.15
CA VAL A 42 -16.32 -0.38 2.30
C VAL A 42 -15.10 -0.51 3.19
N THR A 43 -14.47 -1.68 3.17
CA THR A 43 -13.25 -1.95 3.96
C THR A 43 -12.11 -2.40 3.07
N LEU A 44 -10.90 -2.10 3.50
CA LEU A 44 -9.67 -2.55 2.86
C LEU A 44 -8.92 -3.48 3.81
N ASP A 45 -8.25 -4.49 3.26
CA ASP A 45 -7.35 -5.38 3.97
C ASP A 45 -6.10 -5.66 3.13
N ILE A 46 -5.01 -6.02 3.78
CA ILE A 46 -3.79 -6.49 3.13
C ILE A 46 -3.97 -7.99 2.90
N GLY A 47 -3.91 -8.41 1.63
CA GLY A 47 -3.94 -9.82 1.28
C GLY A 47 -2.59 -10.50 1.53
N ASN A 48 -2.17 -11.38 0.62
CA ASN A 48 -1.07 -12.31 0.90
C ASN A 48 0.36 -11.73 0.76
N GLY A 49 0.50 -10.42 0.61
CA GLY A 49 1.84 -9.82 0.59
C GLY A 49 1.91 -8.30 0.49
N ILE A 50 3.02 -7.77 1.01
CA ILE A 50 3.39 -6.36 0.96
C ILE A 50 4.90 -6.22 0.75
N HIS A 51 5.28 -5.23 -0.06
CA HIS A 51 6.66 -4.89 -0.35
C HIS A 51 6.96 -3.48 0.12
N LEU A 52 8.06 -3.33 0.85
CA LEU A 52 8.57 -2.03 1.30
C LEU A 52 9.98 -1.82 0.78
N GLU A 53 10.33 -0.56 0.57
CA GLU A 53 11.69 -0.15 0.28
C GLU A 53 12.14 0.94 1.26
N ASN A 54 13.37 0.82 1.74
CA ASN A 54 14.04 1.87 2.51
C ASN A 54 15.30 2.33 1.79
N ASN A 55 15.48 3.64 1.69
CA ASN A 55 16.68 4.22 1.10
C ASN A 55 17.69 4.52 2.21
N LEU A 56 18.74 3.71 2.30
CA LEU A 56 19.76 3.78 3.36
C LEU A 56 20.87 4.79 3.06
N GLY A 57 20.74 5.59 1.99
CA GLY A 57 21.80 6.46 1.48
C GLY A 57 22.79 5.72 0.58
N ASP A 58 23.75 6.46 0.01
CA ASP A 58 24.86 5.98 -0.84
C ASP A 58 24.48 4.94 -1.90
N LYS A 59 23.29 5.08 -2.49
CA LYS A 59 22.71 4.20 -3.53
C LYS A 59 22.36 2.79 -3.07
N SER A 60 22.24 2.56 -1.76
CA SER A 60 21.75 1.29 -1.22
C SER A 60 20.26 1.37 -0.91
N THR A 61 19.51 0.41 -1.44
CA THR A 61 18.07 0.26 -1.18
C THR A 61 17.84 -1.08 -0.50
N GLU A 62 17.29 -1.04 0.70
CA GLU A 62 16.81 -2.24 1.39
C GLU A 62 15.41 -2.56 0.87
N LYS A 63 15.17 -3.84 0.55
CA LYS A 63 13.85 -4.33 0.15
C LYS A 63 13.34 -5.30 1.20
N ILE A 64 12.18 -5.01 1.76
CA ILE A 64 11.47 -5.88 2.68
C ILE A 64 10.27 -6.46 1.93
N THR A 65 10.11 -7.77 1.99
CA THR A 65 8.97 -8.47 1.37
C THR A 65 8.37 -9.39 2.40
N ILE A 66 7.10 -9.13 2.74
CA ILE A 66 6.34 -9.95 3.68
C ILE A 66 5.30 -10.68 2.86
N LYS A 67 5.21 -12.00 3.00
CA LYS A 67 4.26 -12.87 2.30
C LYS A 67 3.59 -13.84 3.26
N GLY A 68 2.31 -14.12 3.03
CA GLY A 68 1.51 -15.08 3.79
C GLY A 68 0.12 -14.54 4.13
N ASP A 69 -0.84 -15.45 4.31
CA ASP A 69 -2.26 -15.14 4.51
C ASP A 69 -2.56 -14.51 5.90
N GLN A 70 -1.57 -14.54 6.79
CA GLN A 70 -1.53 -13.87 8.10
C GLN A 70 -0.13 -13.28 8.29
N ALA A 71 0.36 -12.59 7.25
CA ALA A 71 1.67 -11.95 7.27
C ALA A 71 1.78 -11.04 8.50
N GLY A 72 2.64 -11.41 9.45
CA GLY A 72 2.91 -10.60 10.64
C GLY A 72 3.42 -9.23 10.20
N LEU A 73 2.55 -8.21 10.29
CA LEU A 73 2.85 -6.85 9.86
C LEU A 73 3.87 -6.15 10.78
N GLU A 74 4.26 -6.77 11.90
CA GLU A 74 5.21 -6.22 12.88
C GLU A 74 6.57 -5.84 12.26
N GLU A 75 7.10 -6.68 11.37
CA GLU A 75 8.34 -6.39 10.64
C GLU A 75 8.15 -5.20 9.69
N GLY A 76 6.98 -5.14 9.07
CA GLY A 76 6.59 -4.07 8.18
C GLY A 76 6.41 -2.73 8.90
N THR A 77 5.74 -2.70 10.05
CA THR A 77 5.63 -1.50 10.91
C THR A 77 7.01 -1.04 11.38
N THR A 78 7.91 -1.98 11.70
CA THR A 78 9.29 -1.66 12.07
C THR A 78 10.05 -1.04 10.91
N ALA A 79 9.87 -1.54 9.69
CA ALA A 79 10.46 -0.97 8.49
C ALA A 79 9.94 0.46 8.22
N LEU A 80 8.63 0.70 8.34
CA LEU A 80 8.04 2.05 8.22
C LEU A 80 8.67 3.03 9.22
N LYS A 81 8.87 2.61 10.48
CA LYS A 81 9.55 3.44 11.51
C LYS A 81 10.99 3.81 11.16
N LYS A 82 11.67 3.00 10.33
CA LYS A 82 13.02 3.26 9.83
C LYS A 82 13.05 4.11 8.57
N GLY A 83 11.91 4.62 8.11
CA GLY A 83 11.79 5.45 6.91
C GLY A 83 11.45 4.69 5.63
N ALA A 84 11.10 3.40 5.71
CA ALA A 84 10.63 2.67 4.55
C ALA A 84 9.27 3.18 4.08
N TYR A 85 8.96 2.95 2.80
CA TYR A 85 7.66 3.20 2.20
C TYR A 85 7.15 1.96 1.46
N VAL A 86 5.83 1.81 1.36
CA VAL A 86 5.21 0.70 0.61
C VAL A 86 5.36 0.94 -0.88
N THR A 87 5.92 -0.04 -1.59
CA THR A 87 6.10 0.01 -3.05
C THR A 87 5.11 -0.87 -3.79
N GLN A 88 4.64 -1.96 -3.17
CA GLN A 88 3.61 -2.84 -3.70
C GLN A 88 2.81 -3.44 -2.54
N MET A 89 1.51 -3.68 -2.76
CA MET A 89 0.60 -4.26 -1.77
C MET A 89 -0.43 -5.10 -2.50
N ASN A 90 -0.63 -6.34 -2.05
CA ASN A 90 -1.81 -7.11 -2.42
C ASN A 90 -2.98 -6.57 -1.59
N LEU A 91 -3.96 -5.97 -2.26
CA LEU A 91 -5.07 -5.27 -1.61
C LEU A 91 -6.35 -6.07 -1.80
N VAL A 92 -7.08 -6.27 -0.71
CA VAL A 92 -8.43 -6.83 -0.72
C VAL A 92 -9.41 -5.71 -0.36
N CYS A 93 -10.36 -5.44 -1.22
CA CYS A 93 -11.44 -4.48 -0.98
C CYS A 93 -12.75 -5.25 -0.83
N THR A 94 -13.46 -5.00 0.27
CA THR A 94 -14.80 -5.57 0.49
C THR A 94 -15.83 -4.45 0.40
N VAL A 95 -16.86 -4.66 -0.42
CA VAL A 95 -18.01 -3.76 -0.56
C VAL A 95 -19.27 -4.56 -0.24
N GLY A 96 -19.83 -4.34 0.95
CA GLY A 96 -20.94 -5.16 1.43
C GLY A 96 -20.54 -6.63 1.59
N GLU A 97 -21.07 -7.50 0.72
CA GLU A 97 -20.77 -8.95 0.68
C GLU A 97 -19.80 -9.34 -0.45
N GLU A 98 -19.40 -8.38 -1.30
CA GLU A 98 -18.54 -8.64 -2.45
C GLU A 98 -17.08 -8.32 -2.13
N GLU A 99 -16.18 -9.21 -2.55
CA GLU A 99 -14.74 -9.08 -2.36
C GLU A 99 -14.02 -8.90 -3.70
N TYR A 100 -13.09 -7.94 -3.74
CA TYR A 100 -12.30 -7.56 -4.89
C TYR A 100 -10.81 -7.57 -4.54
N ALA A 101 -10.02 -8.38 -5.24
CA ALA A 101 -8.58 -8.50 -5.01
C ALA A 101 -7.77 -7.78 -6.11
N PHE A 102 -6.73 -7.05 -5.69
CA PHE A 102 -5.81 -6.31 -6.57
C PHE A 102 -4.35 -6.75 -6.30
N THR A 103 -3.57 -6.92 -7.38
CA THR A 103 -2.16 -7.38 -7.34
C THR A 103 -1.21 -6.38 -7.98
#